data_AF-A0A973J9U9-F1
#
_entry.id   AF-A0A973J9U9-F1
#
_cell.length_a   1.000
_cell.length_b   1.000
_cell.length_c   1.000
_cell.angle_alpha   90.00
_cell.angle_beta   90.00
_cell.angle_gamma   90.00
#
_symmetry.space_group_name_H-M   'P 1'
#
loop_
_entity.id
_entity.type
_entity.pdbx_description
1 polymer ?
#
loop_
_entity_poly.entity_id
_entity_poly.type
_entity_poly.pdbx_seq_one_letter_code
_entity_poly.pdbx_strand_id
1 'polypeptide(L)'
;AHPLDHLQTVVQIDELLHFQEAIKDVYVDDLIEEYIVALTTATRHHEDIYLGASTRGSLALYRVSQAWAAIKGRDYVAPDDVKDLAGAVLSHRMIINPAARIRSVTPTSIIQDVLSGVPVPGARAGRRYNRVA
;
A
#
# COMPACT_ATOMS: atom_id res chain seq x y z
N ALA A 1 2.83 34.45 -24.11
CA ALA A 1 1.56 33.70 -23.97
C ALA A 1 1.56 33.06 -22.59
N HIS A 2 0.43 33.07 -21.88
CA HIS A 2 0.34 32.49 -20.54
C HIS A 2 0.08 30.97 -20.66
N PRO A 3 0.74 30.09 -19.89
CA PRO A 3 0.62 28.63 -20.05
C PRO A 3 -0.81 28.08 -19.94
N LEU A 4 -1.70 28.80 -19.26
CA LEU A 4 -3.12 28.44 -19.13
C LEU A 4 -3.92 28.62 -20.41
N ASP A 5 -3.47 29.47 -21.34
CA ASP A 5 -4.21 29.82 -22.56
C ASP A 5 -4.26 28.66 -23.57
N HIS A 6 -3.44 27.63 -23.37
CA HIS A 6 -3.31 26.48 -24.26
C HIS A 6 -3.57 25.14 -23.54
N LEU A 7 -4.11 25.18 -22.33
CA LEU A 7 -4.49 23.98 -21.59
C LEU A 7 -5.70 23.33 -22.25
N GLN A 8 -5.56 22.04 -22.57
CA GLN A 8 -6.62 21.24 -23.17
C GLN A 8 -7.10 20.19 -22.17
N THR A 9 -8.38 19.83 -22.27
CA THR A 9 -8.96 18.76 -21.48
C THR A 9 -8.34 17.42 -21.89
N VAL A 10 -7.76 16.70 -20.91
CA VAL A 10 -7.17 15.37 -21.12
C VAL A 10 -8.08 14.23 -20.68
N VAL A 11 -9.08 14.51 -19.84
CA VAL A 11 -10.06 13.53 -19.34
C VAL A 11 -11.37 14.25 -19.03
N GLN A 12 -12.49 13.66 -19.42
CA GLN A 12 -13.83 14.12 -19.04
C GLN A 12 -14.22 13.60 -17.65
N ILE A 13 -15.20 14.24 -17.02
CA ILE A 13 -15.69 13.84 -15.69
C ILE A 13 -16.23 12.40 -15.73
N ASP A 14 -17.01 12.05 -16.75
CA ASP A 14 -17.60 10.71 -16.88
C ASP A 14 -16.52 9.63 -17.05
N GLU A 15 -15.45 9.93 -17.79
CA GLU A 15 -14.30 9.04 -17.93
C GLU A 15 -13.59 8.84 -16.58
N LEU A 16 -13.38 9.92 -15.82
CA LEU A 16 -12.78 9.84 -14.49
C LEU A 16 -13.61 9.00 -13.51
N LEU A 17 -14.94 9.19 -13.50
CA LEU A 17 -15.85 8.39 -12.67
C LEU A 17 -15.84 6.92 -13.11
N HIS A 18 -15.79 6.66 -14.41
CA HIS A 18 -15.64 5.31 -14.94
C HIS A 18 -14.35 4.64 -14.46
N PHE A 19 -13.21 5.35 -14.48
CA PHE A 19 -11.94 4.83 -13.97
C PHE A 19 -11.98 4.55 -12.46
N GLN A 20 -12.66 5.39 -11.67
CA GLN A 20 -12.81 5.15 -10.23
C GLN A 20 -13.58 3.86 -9.92
N GLU A 21 -14.58 3.52 -10.73
CA GLU A 21 -15.29 2.23 -10.59
C GLU A 21 -14.44 1.07 -11.12
N ALA A 22 -13.83 1.20 -12.30
CA ALA A 22 -13.01 0.14 -12.90
C ALA A 22 -11.81 -0.27 -12.03
N ILE A 23 -11.20 0.67 -11.28
CA ILE A 23 -10.12 0.36 -10.33
C ILE A 23 -10.57 -0.64 -9.25
N LYS A 24 -11.86 -0.65 -8.87
CA LYS A 24 -12.38 -1.55 -7.84
C LYS A 24 -12.39 -3.01 -8.30
N ASP A 25 -12.42 -3.24 -9.62
CA ASP A 25 -12.43 -4.57 -10.24
C ASP A 25 -11.03 -5.16 -10.41
N VAL A 26 -9.97 -4.39 -10.12
CA VAL A 26 -8.59 -4.91 -10.08
C VAL A 26 -8.50 -6.00 -9.02
N TYR A 27 -8.08 -7.18 -9.44
CA TYR A 27 -8.01 -8.36 -8.59
C TYR A 27 -7.00 -8.19 -7.45
N VAL A 28 -7.41 -8.55 -6.24
CA VAL A 28 -6.54 -8.63 -5.07
C VAL A 28 -6.69 -10.03 -4.49
N ASP A 29 -5.60 -10.79 -4.46
CA ASP A 29 -5.57 -12.13 -3.88
C ASP A 29 -5.65 -12.03 -2.34
N ASP A 30 -6.32 -13.00 -1.70
CA ASP A 30 -6.47 -13.08 -0.25
C ASP A 30 -5.12 -12.95 0.49
N LEU A 31 -4.04 -13.51 -0.07
CA LEU A 31 -2.71 -13.42 0.52
C LEU A 31 -2.16 -11.98 0.52
N ILE A 32 -2.55 -11.15 -0.46
CA ILE A 32 -2.21 -9.73 -0.50
C ILE A 32 -3.03 -8.96 0.54
N GLU A 33 -4.31 -9.31 0.71
CA GLU A 33 -5.14 -8.71 1.76
C GLU A 33 -4.58 -9.02 3.15
N GLU A 34 -4.23 -10.27 3.41
CA GLU A 34 -3.56 -10.72 4.63
C GLU A 34 -2.23 -9.98 4.84
N TYR A 35 -1.43 -9.78 3.79
CA TYR A 35 -0.19 -9.03 3.87
C TYR A 35 -0.40 -7.57 4.27
N ILE A 36 -1.39 -6.88 3.69
CA ILE A 36 -1.74 -5.50 4.06
C ILE A 36 -2.18 -5.43 5.53
N VAL A 37 -2.99 -6.38 5.99
CA VAL A 37 -3.41 -6.48 7.39
C VAL A 37 -2.22 -6.77 8.30
N ALA A 38 -1.31 -7.65 7.90
CA ALA A 38 -0.10 -7.98 8.65
C ALA A 38 0.82 -6.77 8.81
N LEU A 39 1.07 -6.01 7.73
CA LEU A 39 1.86 -4.77 7.79
C LEU A 39 1.24 -3.76 8.75
N THR A 40 -0.05 -3.48 8.62
CA THR A 40 -0.71 -2.51 9.51
C THR A 40 -0.78 -2.99 10.96
N THR A 41 -0.93 -4.30 11.19
CA THR A 41 -0.88 -4.91 12.53
C THR A 41 0.51 -4.81 13.13
N ALA A 42 1.57 -5.05 12.35
CA ALA A 42 2.95 -4.89 12.80
C ALA A 42 3.23 -3.45 13.26
N THR A 43 2.66 -2.43 12.61
CA THR A 43 2.78 -1.04 13.11
C THR A 43 2.16 -0.85 14.49
N ARG A 44 1.13 -1.61 14.88
CA ARG A 44 0.47 -1.49 16.19
C ARG A 44 1.24 -2.17 17.31
N HIS A 45 2.13 -3.10 16.97
CA HIS A 45 2.95 -3.86 17.91
C HIS A 45 4.42 -3.42 17.92
N HIS A 46 4.78 -2.41 17.11
CA HIS A 46 6.14 -1.89 17.05
C HIS A 46 6.45 -1.10 18.33
N GLU A 47 7.59 -1.40 18.97
CA GLU A 47 7.97 -0.84 20.28
C GLU A 47 8.11 0.69 20.28
N ASP A 48 8.49 1.27 19.14
CA ASP A 48 8.67 2.71 18.97
C ASP A 48 7.40 3.47 18.57
N ILE A 49 6.27 2.76 18.44
CA ILE A 49 4.98 3.36 18.10
C ILE A 49 4.11 3.52 19.35
N TYR A 50 3.59 4.73 19.54
CA TYR A 50 2.54 5.03 20.52
C TYR A 50 1.15 4.65 19.99
N LEU A 51 0.90 4.95 18.71
CA LEU A 51 -0.35 4.60 18.01
C LEU A 51 -0.06 4.17 16.56
N GLY A 52 -0.35 2.92 16.25
CA GLY A 52 -0.14 2.35 14.91
C GLY A 52 -1.26 2.69 13.92
N ALA A 53 -1.10 2.24 12.68
CA ALA A 53 -2.07 2.49 11.62
C ALA A 53 -3.43 1.83 11.92
N SER A 54 -4.52 2.57 11.76
CA SER A 54 -5.88 2.06 11.97
C SER A 54 -6.39 1.22 10.78
N THR A 55 -7.60 0.67 10.87
CA THR A 55 -8.30 0.01 9.76
C THR A 55 -8.45 0.92 8.53
N ARG A 56 -8.48 2.24 8.73
CA ARG A 56 -8.46 3.20 7.61
C ARG A 56 -7.12 3.21 6.87
N GLY A 57 -6.02 2.83 7.54
CA GLY A 57 -4.70 2.66 6.94
C GLY A 57 -4.63 1.45 6.02
N SER A 58 -5.13 0.30 6.47
CA SER A 58 -5.16 -0.93 5.64
C SER A 58 -6.05 -0.75 4.42
N LEU A 59 -7.26 -0.20 4.58
CA LEU A 59 -8.15 0.06 3.46
C LEU A 59 -7.57 1.07 2.45
N ALA A 60 -6.86 2.10 2.93
CA ALA A 60 -6.19 3.04 2.05
C ALA A 60 -5.06 2.35 1.26
N LEU A 61 -4.25 1.53 1.92
CA LEU A 61 -3.16 0.81 1.25
C LEU A 61 -3.69 -0.17 0.20
N TYR A 62 -4.79 -0.87 0.50
CA TYR A 62 -5.50 -1.73 -0.45
C TYR A 62 -5.95 -0.96 -1.70
N ARG A 63 -6.70 0.14 -1.52
CA ARG A 63 -7.26 0.92 -2.64
C ARG A 63 -6.19 1.59 -3.49
N VAL A 64 -5.13 2.11 -2.86
CA VAL A 64 -4.02 2.72 -3.60
C VAL A 64 -3.22 1.65 -4.35
N SER A 65 -3.10 0.44 -3.81
CA SER A 65 -2.45 -0.68 -4.52
C SER A 65 -3.24 -1.11 -5.76
N GLN A 66 -4.58 -1.19 -5.67
CA GLN A 66 -5.44 -1.42 -6.84
C GLN A 66 -5.24 -0.34 -7.91
N ALA A 67 -5.30 0.94 -7.50
CA ALA A 67 -5.11 2.06 -8.41
C ALA A 67 -3.72 2.05 -9.07
N TRP A 68 -2.69 1.70 -8.31
CA TRP A 68 -1.32 1.62 -8.81
C TRP A 68 -1.13 0.49 -9.82
N ALA A 69 -1.71 -0.69 -9.57
CA ALA A 69 -1.73 -1.78 -10.53
C ALA A 69 -2.43 -1.37 -11.84
N ALA A 70 -3.60 -0.72 -11.75
CA ALA A 70 -4.33 -0.22 -12.92
C ALA A 70 -3.51 0.81 -13.72
N ILE A 71 -2.87 1.77 -13.05
CA ILE A 71 -1.98 2.77 -13.68
C ILE A 71 -0.80 2.09 -14.40
N LYS A 72 -0.33 0.95 -13.87
CA LYS A 72 0.73 0.12 -14.47
C LYS A 72 0.20 -0.82 -15.57
N GLY A 73 -1.08 -0.74 -15.94
CA GLY A 73 -1.70 -1.58 -16.97
C GLY A 73 -1.90 -3.03 -16.55
N ARG A 74 -1.97 -3.31 -15.24
CA ARG A 74 -2.25 -4.64 -14.68
C ARG A 74 -3.65 -4.67 -14.09
N ASP A 75 -4.27 -5.84 -14.18
CA ASP A 75 -5.57 -6.18 -13.63
C ASP A 75 -5.48 -6.92 -12.28
N TYR A 76 -4.28 -7.02 -11.70
CA TYR A 76 -4.04 -7.59 -10.37
C TYR A 76 -2.98 -6.84 -9.58
N VAL A 77 -3.11 -6.84 -8.26
CA VAL A 77 -2.13 -6.27 -7.32
C VAL A 77 -1.00 -7.25 -7.05
N ALA A 78 0.24 -6.78 -7.14
CA ALA A 78 1.45 -7.53 -6.78
C ALA A 78 1.93 -7.13 -5.38
N PRO A 79 2.67 -8.00 -4.67
CA PRO A 79 3.22 -7.64 -3.35
C PRO A 79 4.12 -6.41 -3.36
N ASP A 80 4.88 -6.19 -4.44
CA ASP A 80 5.74 -5.01 -4.56
C ASP A 80 4.94 -3.70 -4.66
N ASP A 81 3.71 -3.71 -5.20
CA ASP A 81 2.84 -2.52 -5.18
C ASP A 81 2.55 -2.10 -3.75
N VAL A 82 2.22 -3.06 -2.88
CA VAL A 82 1.95 -2.81 -1.46
C VAL A 82 3.19 -2.25 -0.77
N LYS A 83 4.37 -2.81 -1.05
CA LYS A 83 5.63 -2.37 -0.43
C LYS A 83 6.01 -0.95 -0.83
N ASP A 84 5.94 -0.65 -2.13
CA ASP A 84 6.27 0.67 -2.67
C ASP A 84 5.36 1.76 -2.10
N LEU A 85 4.09 1.43 -1.84
CA LEU A 85 3.08 2.36 -1.34
C LEU A 85 3.00 2.45 0.19
N ALA A 86 3.47 1.43 0.92
CA ALA A 86 3.36 1.38 2.38
C ALA A 86 3.95 2.63 3.06
N GLY A 87 5.12 3.09 2.59
CA GLY A 87 5.75 4.31 3.09
C GLY A 87 4.87 5.54 2.91
N ALA A 88 4.38 5.78 1.69
CA ALA A 88 3.55 6.94 1.38
C ALA A 88 2.20 6.92 2.12
N VAL A 89 1.59 5.74 2.25
CA VAL A 89 0.25 5.58 2.84
C VAL A 89 0.26 5.55 4.36
N LEU A 90 1.24 4.89 4.99
CA LEU A 90 1.20 4.61 6.44
C LEU A 90 2.05 5.56 7.29
N SER A 91 3.13 6.14 6.75
CA SER A 91 4.08 6.95 7.55
C SER A 91 3.42 8.11 8.31
N HIS A 92 2.43 8.76 7.69
CA HIS A 92 1.72 9.90 8.30
C HIS A 92 0.51 9.48 9.16
N ARG A 93 0.30 8.17 9.36
CA ARG A 93 -0.86 7.60 10.06
C ARG A 93 -0.48 6.92 11.38
N MET A 94 0.71 7.21 11.88
CA MET A 94 1.25 6.65 13.12
C MET A 94 1.75 7.75 14.02
N ILE A 95 1.67 7.53 15.33
CA ILE A 95 2.26 8.41 16.34
C ILE A 95 3.43 7.66 16.97
N ILE A 96 4.62 8.25 16.89
CA ILE A 96 5.85 7.68 17.46
C ILE A 96 5.91 7.96 18.97
N ASN A 97 6.48 7.04 19.73
CA ASN A 97 6.77 7.24 21.15
C ASN A 97 7.74 8.44 21.34
N PRO A 98 7.50 9.34 22.33
CA PRO A 98 8.39 10.48 22.57
C PRO A 98 9.86 10.10 22.74
N ALA A 99 10.15 8.99 23.44
CA ALA A 99 11.51 8.49 23.62
C ALA A 99 12.17 8.04 22.30
N ALA A 100 11.41 7.45 21.38
CA ALA A 100 11.92 7.04 20.07
C ALA A 100 12.23 8.25 19.18
N ARG A 101 11.46 9.34 19.28
CA ARG A 101 11.77 10.59 18.58
C ARG A 101 13.11 11.19 19.01
N ILE A 102 13.46 11.09 20.29
CA ILE A 102 14.77 11.55 20.81
C ILE A 102 15.92 10.76 20.16
N ARG A 103 15.70 9.46 19.91
CA ARG A 103 16.64 8.61 19.16
C ARG A 103 16.60 8.81 17.64
N SER A 104 15.92 9.86 17.16
CA SER A 104 15.76 10.19 15.74
C SER A 104 15.06 9.09 14.90
N VAL A 105 14.23 8.26 15.53
CA VAL A 105 13.38 7.30 14.81
C VAL A 105 12.31 8.06 14.04
N THR A 106 12.14 7.73 12.76
CA THR A 106 11.18 8.38 11.86
C THR A 106 10.06 7.42 11.48
N PRO A 107 8.88 7.91 11.06
CA PRO A 107 7.82 7.01 10.63
C PRO A 107 8.23 6.19 9.41
N THR A 108 9.02 6.78 8.52
CA THR A 108 9.57 6.11 7.35
C THR A 108 10.53 4.97 7.73
N SER A 109 11.43 5.18 8.69
CA SER A 109 12.32 4.10 9.15
C SER A 109 11.52 2.95 9.78
N ILE A 110 10.50 3.25 10.59
CA ILE A 110 9.62 2.22 11.16
C ILE A 110 8.90 1.41 10.08
N ILE A 111 8.41 2.06 9.02
CA ILE A 111 7.80 1.32 7.90
C ILE A 111 8.81 0.41 7.21
N GLN A 112 10.07 0.84 7.03
CA GLN A 112 11.11 -0.03 6.47
C GLN A 112 11.41 -1.23 7.38
N ASP A 113 11.44 -1.02 8.68
CA ASP A 113 11.63 -2.10 9.67
C ASP A 113 10.46 -3.10 9.61
N VAL A 114 9.23 -2.60 9.56
CA VAL A 114 8.02 -3.41 9.39
C VAL A 114 8.03 -4.20 8.07
N LEU A 115 8.37 -3.55 6.95
CA LEU A 115 8.45 -4.21 5.63
C LEU A 115 9.52 -5.30 5.59
N SER A 116 10.61 -5.13 6.34
CA SER A 116 11.68 -6.11 6.46
C SER A 116 11.31 -7.30 7.34
N GLY A 117 10.46 -7.07 8.36
CA GLY A 117 10.04 -8.09 9.32
C GLY A 117 8.82 -8.91 8.90
N VAL A 118 7.90 -8.36 8.10
CA VAL A 118 6.67 -9.05 7.68
C VAL A 118 6.93 -9.86 6.39
N PRO A 119 6.75 -11.20 6.40
CA PRO A 119 6.97 -12.03 5.22
C PRO A 119 6.08 -11.65 4.05
N VAL A 120 6.67 -11.57 2.86
CA VAL A 120 5.95 -11.32 1.61
C VAL A 120 5.21 -12.60 1.17
N PRO A 121 3.94 -12.50 0.71
CA PRO A 121 3.22 -13.62 0.11
C PRO A 121 4.03 -14.35 -0.96
N GLY A 122 3.94 -15.69 -0.97
CA GLY A 122 4.66 -16.52 -1.93
C GLY A 122 6.16 -16.71 -1.65
N ALA A 123 6.76 -16.00 -0.68
CA ALA A 123 8.17 -16.16 -0.29
C ALA A 123 8.50 -17.49 0.42
N ARG A 124 7.57 -18.46 0.44
CA ARG A 124 7.90 -19.85 0.81
C ARG A 124 8.73 -20.45 -0.31
N ALA A 125 10.06 -20.39 -0.18
CA ALA A 125 10.95 -21.26 -0.90
C ALA A 125 10.49 -22.73 -0.70
N GLY A 126 9.96 -23.34 -1.76
CA GLY A 126 9.66 -24.77 -1.81
C GLY A 126 8.29 -25.19 -1.28
N ARG A 127 7.23 -24.94 -2.05
CA ARG A 127 6.25 -25.99 -2.34
C ARG A 127 5.85 -25.87 -3.80
N ARG A 128 6.36 -26.80 -4.61
CA ARG A 128 5.94 -27.01 -6.01
C ARG A 128 4.41 -27.11 -6.00
N TYR A 129 3.74 -26.13 -6.62
CA TYR A 129 2.34 -26.28 -7.00
C TYR A 129 2.27 -27.44 -7.98
N ASN A 130 1.82 -28.60 -7.49
CA ASN A 130 1.52 -29.74 -8.33
C ASN A 130 0.21 -29.43 -9.03
N ARG A 131 0.28 -28.97 -10.28
CA ARG A 131 -0.88 -28.88 -11.17
C ARG A 131 -1.30 -30.33 -11.48
N VAL A 132 -2.37 -30.79 -10.83
CA VAL A 132 -3.07 -32.00 -11.28
C VAL A 132 -4.03 -31.59 -12.39
N ALA A 133 -4.03 -32.42 -13.43
CA ALA A 133 -4.75 -32.30 -14.70
C ALA A 133 -6.27 -32.21 -14.56
#